data_AF-A0A2V7EYE0-F1
#
_entry.id   AF-A0A2V7EYE0-F1
#
_cell.length_a   1.000
_cell.length_b   1.000
_cell.length_c   1.000
_cell.angle_alpha   90.00
_cell.angle_beta   90.00
_cell.angle_gamma   90.00
#
_symmetry.space_group_name_H-M   'P 1'
#
loop_
_entity.id
_entity.type
_entity.pdbx_description
1 polymer ?
#
loop_
_entity_poly.entity_id
_entity_poly.type
_entity_poly.pdbx_seq_one_letter_code
_entity_poly.pdbx_strand_id
1 'polypeptide(L)'
;MTADDLAVGVLSLADVRPAAIDGAVEVLLVECSAAELDFFARQLEGHLPIRVDKVLLGELKTITRRRMPRRWRAAVTSFCHLPEVERVLSTTDVPVIALLTEAHLETLHRLAQLPARTRVGVASDALETAHNLEHSIANAALPNIVLVGTGPAEGAGLGRLVRRVDVLVCSSSVAERVRRIAAPSAQVIIDDRALDPRAIEMLAALLVSQNGGTTAVTAPAGRKRSSAAPSEGRTPRRMRSHG
;
A
#
# COMPACT_ATOMS: atom_id res chain seq x y z
N MET A 1 9.00 -17.41 22.65
CA MET A 1 8.16 -16.29 22.20
C MET A 1 7.19 -16.02 23.32
N THR A 2 7.43 -14.96 24.09
CA THR A 2 6.69 -14.68 25.33
C THR A 2 5.59 -13.65 25.08
N ALA A 3 4.59 -13.59 25.96
CA ALA A 3 3.49 -12.63 25.83
C ALA A 3 3.97 -11.17 25.82
N ASP A 4 5.13 -10.89 26.42
CA ASP A 4 5.77 -9.56 26.41
C ASP A 4 6.38 -9.21 25.05
N ASP A 5 6.90 -10.18 24.29
CA ASP A 5 7.41 -9.94 22.93
C ASP A 5 6.28 -9.51 21.97
N LEU A 6 5.07 -10.08 22.17
CA LEU A 6 3.86 -9.68 21.45
C LEU A 6 3.35 -8.30 21.89
N ALA A 7 3.40 -8.00 23.18
CA ALA A 7 2.96 -6.71 23.72
C ALA A 7 3.84 -5.55 23.21
N VAL A 8 5.15 -5.72 23.14
CA VAL A 8 6.08 -4.71 22.60
C VAL A 8 5.87 -4.50 21.09
N GLY A 9 5.60 -5.58 20.35
CA GLY A 9 5.29 -5.51 18.91
C GLY A 9 3.98 -4.76 18.61
N VAL A 10 2.94 -4.97 19.42
CA VAL A 10 1.62 -4.31 19.27
C VAL A 10 1.66 -2.86 19.77
N LEU A 11 2.34 -2.57 20.88
CA LEU A 11 2.49 -1.20 21.40
C LEU A 11 3.30 -0.30 20.45
N SER A 12 4.27 -0.85 19.72
CA SER A 12 5.08 -0.08 18.76
C SER A 12 4.29 0.41 17.54
N LEU A 13 3.19 -0.26 17.17
CA LEU A 13 2.30 0.17 16.08
C LEU A 13 1.32 1.25 16.53
N ALA A 14 0.95 1.28 17.81
CA ALA A 14 -0.02 2.24 18.35
C ALA A 14 0.52 3.68 18.45
N ASP A 15 1.84 3.87 18.42
CA ASP A 15 2.51 5.17 18.50
C ASP A 15 3.06 5.69 17.16
N VAL A 16 2.75 5.02 16.03
CA VAL A 16 3.18 5.46 14.70
C VAL A 16 2.37 6.70 14.30
N ARG A 17 2.92 7.88 14.60
CA ARG A 17 2.39 9.14 14.09
C ARG A 17 2.83 9.32 12.63
N PRO A 18 1.91 9.49 11.66
CA PRO A 18 2.26 9.78 10.26
C PRO A 18 3.18 11.01 10.10
N ALA A 19 3.13 11.94 11.06
CA ALA A 19 3.96 13.13 11.13
C ALA A 19 5.46 12.86 11.36
N ALA A 20 5.87 11.63 11.71
CA ALA A 20 7.28 11.24 11.87
C ALA A 20 7.95 10.85 10.53
N ILE A 21 7.22 10.91 9.41
CA ILE A 21 7.76 10.72 8.08
C ILE A 21 8.44 12.04 7.65
N ASP A 22 9.75 12.13 7.80
CA ASP A 22 10.54 13.32 7.44
C ASP A 22 10.99 13.28 5.97
N GLY A 23 10.76 14.37 5.24
CA GLY A 23 11.05 14.48 3.81
C GLY A 23 10.06 13.77 2.86
N ALA A 24 10.13 14.09 1.58
CA ALA A 24 9.26 13.53 0.54
C ALA A 24 9.65 12.09 0.19
N VAL A 25 9.26 11.15 1.05
CA VAL A 25 9.46 9.71 0.87
C VAL A 25 8.76 9.24 -0.41
N GLU A 26 9.50 8.65 -1.34
CA GLU A 26 8.94 8.06 -2.57
C GLU A 26 8.43 6.63 -2.27
N VAL A 27 7.15 6.39 -2.55
CA VAL A 27 6.50 5.08 -2.50
C VAL A 27 6.07 4.71 -3.92
N LEU A 28 6.37 3.49 -4.35
CA LEU A 28 5.93 2.99 -5.64
C LEU A 28 4.48 2.48 -5.50
N LEU A 29 3.58 2.96 -6.35
CA LEU A 29 2.23 2.38 -6.51
C LEU A 29 2.14 1.65 -7.85
N VAL A 30 1.71 0.39 -7.82
CA VAL A 30 1.53 -0.44 -9.01
C VAL A 30 0.09 -0.91 -9.11
N GLU A 31 -0.56 -0.61 -10.23
CA GLU A 31 -1.91 -1.12 -10.56
C GLU A 31 -2.06 -1.40 -12.05
N CYS A 32 -3.10 -2.13 -12.43
CA CYS A 32 -3.34 -2.50 -13.82
C CYS A 32 -3.93 -1.37 -14.69
N SER A 33 -4.49 -0.32 -14.08
CA SER A 33 -5.16 0.77 -14.80
C SER A 33 -4.71 2.16 -14.33
N ALA A 34 -4.69 3.12 -15.26
CA ALA A 34 -4.34 4.50 -14.94
C ALA A 34 -5.35 5.15 -13.98
N ALA A 35 -6.63 4.77 -14.09
CA ALA A 35 -7.68 5.26 -13.20
C ALA A 35 -7.44 4.82 -11.75
N GLU A 36 -7.11 3.55 -11.51
CA GLU A 36 -6.78 3.04 -10.17
C GLU A 36 -5.50 3.66 -9.62
N LEU A 37 -4.46 3.84 -10.47
CA LEU A 37 -3.24 4.54 -10.08
C LEU A 37 -3.54 5.96 -9.60
N ASP A 38 -4.32 6.72 -10.35
CA ASP A 38 -4.68 8.10 -9.99
C ASP A 38 -5.55 8.16 -8.74
N PHE A 39 -6.47 7.20 -8.59
CA PHE A 39 -7.35 7.12 -7.43
C PHE A 39 -6.56 6.79 -6.16
N PHE A 40 -5.82 5.67 -6.13
CA PHE A 40 -5.10 5.24 -4.94
C PHE A 40 -3.93 6.16 -4.61
N ALA A 41 -3.26 6.77 -5.59
CA ALA A 41 -2.24 7.77 -5.31
C ALA A 41 -2.81 8.96 -4.53
N ARG A 42 -3.96 9.51 -4.95
CA ARG A 42 -4.62 10.61 -4.22
C ARG A 42 -5.02 10.21 -2.81
N GLN A 43 -5.51 8.98 -2.62
CA GLN A 43 -5.86 8.47 -1.29
C GLN A 43 -4.60 8.35 -0.42
N LEU A 44 -3.55 7.69 -0.91
CA LEU A 44 -2.29 7.51 -0.20
C LEU A 44 -1.65 8.85 0.21
N GLU A 45 -1.56 9.80 -0.71
CA GLU A 45 -1.00 11.14 -0.45
C GLU A 45 -1.90 12.00 0.45
N GLY A 46 -3.21 11.73 0.47
CA GLY A 46 -4.15 12.36 1.39
C GLY A 46 -4.03 11.85 2.82
N HIS A 47 -3.62 10.59 3.00
CA HIS A 47 -3.46 9.95 4.32
C HIS A 47 -2.06 10.06 4.89
N LEU A 48 -1.02 10.07 4.05
CA LEU A 48 0.37 10.04 4.45
C LEU A 48 1.16 11.14 3.73
N PRO A 49 2.13 11.80 4.40
CA PRO A 49 3.01 12.80 3.79
C PRO A 49 4.09 12.14 2.91
N ILE A 50 3.67 11.44 1.85
CA ILE A 50 4.53 10.71 0.91
C ILE A 50 4.37 11.26 -0.51
N ARG A 51 5.27 10.87 -1.41
CA ARG A 51 5.11 11.04 -2.85
C ARG A 51 4.89 9.68 -3.49
N VAL A 52 3.85 9.57 -4.32
CA VAL A 52 3.55 8.31 -5.00
C VAL A 52 4.11 8.31 -6.43
N ASP A 53 5.06 7.40 -6.70
CA ASP A 53 5.52 7.10 -8.06
C ASP A 53 4.57 6.06 -8.67
N LYS A 54 3.80 6.45 -9.68
CA LYS A 54 2.74 5.62 -10.29
C LYS A 54 3.30 4.81 -11.44
N VAL A 55 3.09 3.49 -11.44
CA VAL A 55 3.56 2.58 -12.49
C VAL A 55 2.45 1.60 -12.87
N LEU A 56 2.17 1.48 -14.17
CA LEU A 56 1.27 0.44 -14.64
C LEU A 56 1.92 -0.93 -14.46
N LEU A 57 1.14 -1.92 -14.04
CA LEU A 57 1.60 -3.30 -13.84
C LEU A 57 2.29 -3.85 -15.10
N GLY A 58 1.72 -3.58 -16.28
CA GLY A 58 2.29 -3.98 -17.57
C GLY A 58 3.65 -3.33 -17.90
N GLU A 59 3.97 -2.20 -17.25
CA GLU A 59 5.21 -1.45 -17.45
C GLU A 59 6.28 -1.75 -16.39
N LEU A 60 5.88 -2.34 -15.26
CA LEU A 60 6.73 -2.53 -14.08
C LEU A 60 8.07 -3.19 -14.43
N LYS A 61 8.05 -4.31 -15.16
CA LYS A 61 9.27 -5.04 -15.59
C LYS A 61 10.22 -4.19 -16.43
N THR A 62 9.68 -3.29 -17.24
CA THR A 62 10.49 -2.42 -18.10
C THR A 62 11.11 -1.30 -17.29
N ILE A 63 10.36 -0.75 -16.35
CA ILE A 63 10.82 0.32 -15.46
C ILE A 63 11.91 -0.20 -14.52
N THR A 64 11.71 -1.36 -13.88
CA THR A 64 12.69 -1.94 -12.95
C THR A 64 14.01 -2.33 -13.61
N ARG A 65 14.00 -2.68 -14.90
CA ARG A 65 15.24 -2.95 -15.67
C ARG A 65 15.98 -1.69 -16.10
N ARG A 66 15.26 -0.61 -16.42
CA ARG A 66 15.83 0.63 -16.98
C ARG A 66 16.24 1.64 -15.92
N ARG A 67 15.45 1.72 -14.84
CA ARG A 67 15.77 2.51 -13.67
C ARG A 67 16.32 1.53 -12.65
N MET A 68 17.60 1.67 -12.29
CA MET A 68 18.06 1.21 -10.96
C MET A 68 16.97 1.64 -9.97
N PRO A 69 16.47 0.74 -9.10
CA PRO A 69 15.30 1.08 -8.30
C PRO A 69 15.59 2.42 -7.65
N ARG A 70 14.73 3.40 -7.96
CA ARG A 70 14.71 4.65 -7.21
C ARG A 70 14.64 4.25 -5.75
N ARG A 71 15.05 5.13 -4.82
CA ARG A 71 14.98 4.86 -3.38
C ARG A 71 13.52 4.80 -2.88
N TRP A 72 12.66 4.04 -3.56
CA TRP A 72 11.35 3.62 -3.14
C TRP A 72 11.53 2.88 -1.83
N ARG A 73 10.86 3.36 -0.81
CA ARG A 73 10.94 2.77 0.53
C ARG A 73 10.00 1.60 0.71
N ALA A 74 8.96 1.58 -0.11
CA ALA A 74 7.99 0.52 -0.23
C ALA A 74 7.38 0.55 -1.64
N ALA A 75 6.89 -0.60 -2.06
CA ALA A 75 5.96 -0.75 -3.16
C ALA A 75 4.58 -1.11 -2.60
N VAL A 76 3.54 -0.61 -3.24
CA VAL A 76 2.17 -0.72 -2.80
C VAL A 76 1.33 -1.13 -4.01
N THR A 77 0.44 -2.09 -3.85
CA THR A 77 -0.38 -2.64 -4.93
C THR A 77 -1.62 -3.34 -4.37
N SER A 78 -2.68 -3.54 -5.15
CA SER A 78 -3.83 -4.33 -4.72
C SER A 78 -3.49 -5.80 -4.46
N PHE A 79 -4.24 -6.44 -3.55
CA PHE A 79 -3.99 -7.83 -3.14
C PHE A 79 -3.90 -8.84 -4.30
N CYS A 80 -4.69 -8.66 -5.37
CA CYS A 80 -4.67 -9.54 -6.52
C CYS A 80 -3.37 -9.42 -7.35
N HIS A 81 -2.72 -8.26 -7.31
CA HIS A 81 -1.47 -8.01 -8.03
C HIS A 81 -0.23 -8.30 -7.20
N LEU A 82 -0.37 -8.48 -5.89
CA LEU A 82 0.75 -8.77 -4.96
C LEU A 82 1.69 -9.88 -5.49
N PRO A 83 1.22 -11.08 -5.91
CA PRO A 83 2.14 -12.15 -6.34
C PRO A 83 2.88 -11.83 -7.64
N GLU A 84 2.38 -10.91 -8.46
CA GLU A 84 3.05 -10.45 -9.67
C GLU A 84 4.07 -9.37 -9.35
N VAL A 85 3.70 -8.40 -8.53
CA VAL A 85 4.58 -7.30 -8.13
C VAL A 85 5.76 -7.83 -7.31
N GLU A 86 5.53 -8.70 -6.33
CA GLU A 86 6.59 -9.36 -5.56
C GLU A 86 7.57 -10.12 -6.45
N ARG A 87 7.07 -10.83 -7.46
CA ARG A 87 7.93 -11.58 -8.38
C ARG A 87 8.84 -10.64 -9.19
N VAL A 88 8.31 -9.51 -9.65
CA VAL A 88 9.08 -8.52 -10.41
C VAL A 88 10.07 -7.76 -9.53
N LEU A 89 9.74 -7.54 -8.26
CA LEU A 89 10.58 -6.83 -7.29
C LEU A 89 11.44 -7.75 -6.41
N SER A 90 11.40 -9.07 -6.64
CA SER A 90 12.12 -10.08 -5.85
C SER A 90 13.64 -9.89 -5.79
N THR A 91 14.22 -9.20 -6.77
CA THR A 91 15.65 -8.86 -6.82
C THR A 91 15.97 -7.49 -6.21
N THR A 92 15.00 -6.86 -5.55
CA THR A 92 15.14 -5.54 -4.92
C THR A 92 14.86 -5.64 -3.42
N ASP A 93 15.48 -4.78 -2.61
CA ASP A 93 15.20 -4.69 -1.17
C ASP A 93 13.93 -3.86 -0.86
N VAL A 94 13.07 -3.64 -1.85
CA VAL A 94 11.85 -2.84 -1.71
C VAL A 94 10.73 -3.74 -1.16
N PRO A 95 10.22 -3.51 0.06
CA PRO A 95 9.12 -4.28 0.60
C PRO A 95 7.83 -3.98 -0.18
N VAL A 96 7.05 -5.03 -0.47
CA VAL A 96 5.76 -4.91 -1.15
C VAL A 96 4.64 -5.04 -0.13
N ILE A 97 3.75 -4.06 -0.07
CA ILE A 97 2.57 -4.05 0.79
C ILE A 97 1.33 -4.14 -0.09
N ALA A 98 0.45 -5.08 0.22
CA ALA A 98 -0.84 -5.16 -0.42
C ALA A 98 -1.83 -4.15 0.19
N LEU A 99 -2.48 -3.37 -0.67
CA LEU A 99 -3.63 -2.56 -0.35
C LEU A 99 -4.85 -3.48 -0.28
N LEU A 100 -5.48 -3.52 0.89
CA LEU A 100 -6.84 -3.97 1.03
C LEU A 100 -7.74 -2.84 0.54
N THR A 101 -8.62 -3.17 -0.39
CA THR A 101 -9.61 -2.23 -0.94
C THR A 101 -10.98 -2.73 -0.54
N GLU A 102 -11.68 -1.97 0.28
CA GLU A 102 -13.04 -2.30 0.70
C GLU A 102 -14.06 -1.44 -0.04
N ALA A 103 -15.31 -1.87 -0.08
CA ALA A 103 -16.40 -1.00 -0.52
C ALA A 103 -16.43 0.25 0.38
N HIS A 104 -16.68 1.42 -0.21
CA HIS A 104 -16.83 2.65 0.58
C HIS A 104 -17.97 2.48 1.59
N LEU A 105 -17.76 2.97 2.81
CA LEU A 105 -18.81 2.97 3.83
C LEU A 105 -20.08 3.69 3.35
N GLU A 106 -19.91 4.75 2.54
CA GLU A 106 -21.03 5.45 1.90
C GLU A 106 -21.82 4.52 0.96
N THR A 107 -21.14 3.69 0.17
CA THR A 107 -21.78 2.69 -0.69
C THR A 107 -22.54 1.68 0.15
N LEU A 108 -21.92 1.13 1.20
CA LEU A 108 -22.58 0.18 2.09
C LEU A 108 -23.81 0.80 2.76
N HIS A 109 -23.72 2.05 3.20
CA HIS A 109 -24.85 2.77 3.79
C HIS A 109 -25.98 2.97 2.78
N ARG A 110 -25.66 3.38 1.55
CA ARG A 110 -26.66 3.51 0.47
C ARG A 110 -27.31 2.17 0.16
N LEU A 111 -26.53 1.09 0.07
CA LEU A 111 -27.03 -0.26 -0.17
C LEU A 111 -27.95 -0.72 0.97
N ALA A 112 -27.62 -0.43 2.24
CA ALA A 112 -28.42 -0.78 3.41
C ALA A 112 -29.79 -0.06 3.46
N GLN A 113 -29.90 1.11 2.83
CA GLN A 113 -31.13 1.90 2.75
C GLN A 113 -32.07 1.44 1.62
N LEU A 114 -31.63 0.50 0.77
CA LEU A 114 -32.43 0.02 -0.36
C LEU A 114 -33.63 -0.82 0.11
N PRO A 115 -34.71 -0.90 -0.70
CA PRO A 115 -35.83 -1.80 -0.43
C PRO A 115 -35.40 -3.25 -0.26
N ALA A 116 -36.14 -4.01 0.54
CA ALA A 116 -35.88 -5.43 0.72
C ALA A 116 -35.89 -6.19 -0.63
N ARG A 117 -34.96 -7.13 -0.76
CA ARG A 117 -34.72 -7.97 -1.95
C ARG A 117 -34.26 -7.20 -3.19
N THR A 118 -33.65 -6.03 -3.01
CA THR A 118 -33.08 -5.27 -4.14
C THR A 118 -31.94 -6.06 -4.78
N ARG A 119 -32.00 -6.23 -6.11
CA ARG A 119 -31.02 -6.99 -6.88
C ARG A 119 -29.83 -6.12 -7.21
N VAL A 120 -28.67 -6.48 -6.69
CA VAL A 120 -27.43 -5.72 -6.85
C VAL A 120 -26.48 -6.50 -7.76
N GLY A 121 -25.90 -5.83 -8.75
CA GLY A 121 -24.81 -6.36 -9.55
C GLY A 121 -23.56 -5.51 -9.40
N VAL A 122 -22.40 -6.11 -9.68
CA VAL A 122 -21.11 -5.43 -9.63
C VAL A 122 -20.44 -5.48 -11.00
N ALA A 123 -19.89 -4.35 -11.45
CA ALA A 123 -19.12 -4.30 -12.69
C ALA A 123 -17.86 -3.43 -12.53
N SER A 124 -16.76 -3.87 -13.12
CA SER A 124 -15.50 -3.11 -13.18
C SER A 124 -14.75 -3.41 -14.48
N ASP A 125 -13.73 -2.62 -14.82
CA ASP A 125 -12.90 -2.86 -16.01
C ASP A 125 -12.18 -4.21 -15.93
N ALA A 126 -11.71 -4.58 -14.74
CA ALA A 126 -11.12 -5.89 -14.45
C ALA A 126 -12.11 -6.78 -13.69
N LEU A 127 -12.19 -8.05 -14.07
CA LEU A 127 -13.09 -9.04 -13.44
C LEU A 127 -12.73 -9.27 -11.97
N GLU A 128 -11.44 -9.30 -11.67
CA GLU A 128 -10.90 -9.46 -10.31
C GLU A 128 -11.34 -8.29 -9.41
N THR A 129 -11.27 -7.06 -9.91
CA THR A 129 -11.76 -5.87 -9.19
C THR A 129 -13.26 -5.96 -8.92
N ALA A 130 -14.03 -6.43 -9.89
CA ALA A 130 -15.46 -6.63 -9.73
C ALA A 130 -15.79 -7.73 -8.68
N HIS A 131 -15.00 -8.81 -8.63
CA HIS A 131 -15.13 -9.84 -7.59
C HIS A 131 -14.76 -9.32 -6.20
N ASN A 132 -13.71 -8.53 -6.07
CA ASN A 132 -13.30 -7.97 -4.77
C ASN A 132 -14.38 -7.03 -4.20
N LEU A 133 -14.98 -6.20 -5.05
CA LEU A 133 -16.07 -5.32 -4.64
C LEU A 133 -17.34 -6.11 -4.31
N GLU A 134 -17.69 -7.13 -5.09
CA GLU A 134 -18.78 -8.06 -4.77
C GLU A 134 -18.56 -8.73 -3.40
N HIS A 135 -17.34 -9.24 -3.14
CA HIS A 135 -16.99 -9.87 -1.87
C HIS A 135 -17.07 -8.89 -0.70
N SER A 136 -16.62 -7.65 -0.88
CA SER A 136 -16.73 -6.59 0.13
C SER A 136 -18.18 -6.29 0.50
N ILE A 137 -19.06 -6.20 -0.51
CA ILE A 137 -20.51 -6.00 -0.29
C ILE A 137 -21.13 -7.22 0.38
N ALA A 138 -20.75 -8.44 -0.03
CA ALA A 138 -21.24 -9.68 0.57
C ALA A 138 -20.87 -9.78 2.06
N ASN A 139 -19.63 -9.43 2.41
CA ASN A 139 -19.13 -9.46 3.78
C ASN A 139 -19.83 -8.47 4.71
N ALA A 140 -20.37 -7.36 4.16
CA ALA A 140 -21.19 -6.43 4.93
C ALA A 140 -22.55 -7.01 5.38
N ALA A 141 -22.90 -8.22 4.91
CA ALA A 141 -24.07 -8.98 5.33
C ALA A 141 -25.38 -8.17 5.31
N LEU A 142 -25.53 -7.31 4.30
CA LEU A 142 -26.69 -6.44 4.14
C LEU A 142 -27.96 -7.28 3.86
N PRO A 143 -28.95 -7.32 4.79
CA PRO A 143 -30.05 -8.29 4.71
C PRO A 143 -31.10 -7.92 3.65
N ASN A 144 -31.08 -6.69 3.16
CA ASN A 144 -32.06 -6.13 2.25
C ASN A 144 -31.68 -6.30 0.77
N ILE A 145 -30.46 -6.76 0.44
CA ILE A 145 -30.01 -6.91 -0.94
C ILE A 145 -29.78 -8.37 -1.34
N VAL A 146 -29.81 -8.64 -2.65
CA VAL A 146 -29.45 -9.91 -3.25
C VAL A 146 -28.39 -9.64 -4.32
N LEU A 147 -27.19 -10.18 -4.13
CA LEU A 147 -26.13 -10.13 -5.15
C LEU A 147 -26.48 -11.09 -6.30
N VAL A 148 -26.66 -10.54 -7.50
CA VAL A 148 -27.10 -11.30 -8.69
C VAL A 148 -25.94 -11.71 -9.59
N GLY A 149 -24.80 -11.03 -9.46
CA GLY A 149 -23.55 -11.44 -10.07
C GLY A 149 -22.60 -10.27 -10.32
N THR A 150 -21.43 -10.65 -10.80
CA THR A 150 -20.34 -9.76 -11.14
C THR A 150 -19.84 -10.01 -12.55
N GLY A 151 -19.20 -9.03 -13.18
CA GLY A 151 -18.65 -9.21 -14.51
C GLY A 151 -17.80 -8.05 -14.99
N PRO A 152 -17.04 -8.26 -16.08
CA PRO A 152 -16.29 -7.17 -16.70
C PRO A 152 -17.27 -6.13 -17.24
N ALA A 153 -16.86 -4.88 -17.24
CA ALA A 153 -17.63 -3.76 -17.74
C ALA A 153 -17.63 -3.70 -19.28
N GLU A 154 -17.75 -4.83 -19.96
CA GLU A 154 -17.80 -4.90 -21.41
C GLU A 154 -18.52 -6.14 -21.95
N GLY A 155 -18.83 -6.07 -23.24
CA GLY A 155 -19.41 -7.16 -24.00
C GLY A 155 -20.81 -7.61 -23.56
N ALA A 156 -21.19 -8.81 -24.00
CA ALA A 156 -22.51 -9.38 -23.73
C ALA A 156 -22.73 -9.71 -22.25
N GLY A 157 -21.65 -9.87 -21.46
CA GLY A 157 -21.71 -10.13 -20.01
C GLY A 157 -22.36 -8.98 -19.26
N LEU A 158 -21.85 -7.77 -19.47
CA LEU A 158 -22.38 -6.56 -18.85
C LEU A 158 -23.86 -6.33 -19.20
N GLY A 159 -24.23 -6.48 -20.48
CA GLY A 159 -25.62 -6.32 -20.91
C GLY A 159 -26.59 -7.33 -20.25
N ARG A 160 -26.15 -8.56 -20.01
CA ARG A 160 -26.95 -9.55 -19.27
C ARG A 160 -27.09 -9.20 -17.80
N LEU A 161 -26.02 -8.71 -17.16
CA LEU A 161 -26.03 -8.32 -15.76
C LEU A 161 -27.00 -7.15 -15.53
N VAL A 162 -26.86 -6.09 -16.33
CA VAL A 162 -27.67 -4.87 -16.25
C VAL A 162 -29.17 -5.14 -16.37
N ARG A 163 -29.58 -6.12 -17.17
CA ARG A 163 -31.01 -6.50 -17.31
C ARG A 163 -31.58 -7.25 -16.11
N ARG A 164 -30.74 -7.75 -15.21
CA ARG A 164 -31.15 -8.62 -14.09
C ARG A 164 -31.09 -7.92 -12.74
N VAL A 165 -30.63 -6.68 -12.69
CA VAL A 165 -30.37 -5.93 -11.46
C VAL A 165 -31.21 -4.68 -11.39
N ASP A 166 -31.50 -4.25 -10.17
CA ASP A 166 -32.16 -2.99 -9.87
C ASP A 166 -31.11 -1.89 -9.60
N VAL A 167 -29.96 -2.30 -9.04
CA VAL A 167 -28.81 -1.44 -8.75
C VAL A 167 -27.54 -2.06 -9.31
N LEU A 168 -26.71 -1.26 -9.98
CA LEU A 168 -25.36 -1.65 -10.36
C LEU A 168 -24.34 -0.82 -9.59
N VAL A 169 -23.42 -1.49 -8.90
CA VAL A 169 -22.26 -0.86 -8.26
C VAL A 169 -21.06 -1.01 -9.20
N CYS A 170 -20.36 0.07 -9.48
CA CYS A 170 -19.21 0.05 -10.37
C CYS A 170 -18.17 1.13 -10.08
N SER A 171 -16.97 1.00 -10.64
CA SER A 171 -15.95 2.05 -10.57
C SER A 171 -16.33 3.26 -11.44
N SER A 172 -15.76 4.42 -11.12
CA SER A 172 -15.91 5.66 -11.90
C SER A 172 -15.46 5.49 -13.36
N SER A 173 -14.41 4.69 -13.61
CA SER A 173 -13.87 4.42 -14.95
C SER A 173 -14.89 3.78 -15.90
N VAL A 174 -15.85 3.02 -15.35
CA VAL A 174 -16.86 2.29 -16.14
C VAL A 174 -18.27 2.88 -16.04
N ALA A 175 -18.47 3.85 -15.16
CA ALA A 175 -19.78 4.40 -14.84
C ALA A 175 -20.52 4.95 -16.07
N GLU A 176 -19.83 5.69 -16.95
CA GLU A 176 -20.44 6.19 -18.19
C GLU A 176 -20.91 5.05 -19.11
N ARG A 177 -20.08 4.01 -19.24
CA ARG A 177 -20.38 2.86 -20.09
C ARG A 177 -21.58 2.09 -19.57
N VAL A 178 -21.63 1.88 -18.26
CA VAL A 178 -22.78 1.29 -17.57
C VAL A 178 -24.04 2.12 -17.80
N ARG A 179 -23.99 3.43 -17.59
CA ARG A 179 -25.17 4.31 -17.74
C ARG A 179 -25.77 4.29 -19.14
N ARG A 180 -24.95 4.12 -20.19
CA ARG A 180 -25.43 4.05 -21.58
C ARG A 180 -26.30 2.83 -21.87
N ILE A 181 -26.14 1.75 -21.13
CA ILE A 181 -26.85 0.48 -21.36
C ILE A 181 -27.82 0.14 -20.22
N ALA A 182 -27.72 0.83 -19.10
CA ALA A 182 -28.63 0.72 -17.97
C ALA A 182 -30.05 1.08 -18.39
N ALA A 183 -31.02 0.30 -17.90
CA ALA A 183 -32.41 0.72 -18.01
C ALA A 183 -32.59 2.06 -17.25
N PRO A 184 -33.49 2.95 -17.68
CA PRO A 184 -33.73 4.22 -16.98
C PRO A 184 -34.11 4.07 -15.50
N SER A 185 -34.65 2.92 -15.13
CA SER A 185 -35.03 2.55 -13.77
C SER A 185 -33.90 1.94 -12.94
N ALA A 186 -32.78 1.54 -13.57
CA ALA A 186 -31.67 0.92 -12.87
C ALA A 186 -30.77 2.00 -12.26
N GLN A 187 -30.56 1.92 -10.95
CA GLN A 187 -29.69 2.87 -10.25
C GLN A 187 -28.22 2.47 -10.44
N VAL A 188 -27.36 3.46 -10.67
CA VAL A 188 -25.90 3.26 -10.75
C VAL A 188 -25.24 3.91 -9.55
N ILE A 189 -24.59 3.11 -8.71
CA ILE A 189 -23.78 3.57 -7.57
C ILE A 189 -22.31 3.46 -7.99
N ILE A 190 -21.58 4.56 -7.83
CA ILE A 190 -20.14 4.57 -8.07
C ILE A 190 -19.44 4.24 -6.76
N ASP A 191 -18.57 3.24 -6.79
CA ASP A 191 -17.67 2.86 -5.71
C ASP A 191 -16.27 2.65 -6.27
N ASP A 192 -15.37 3.58 -5.96
CA ASP A 192 -13.96 3.50 -6.36
C ASP A 192 -13.09 2.74 -5.33
N ARG A 193 -13.73 2.10 -4.35
CA ARG A 193 -13.17 1.42 -3.17
C ARG A 193 -12.39 2.35 -2.24
N ALA A 194 -12.47 2.12 -0.95
CA ALA A 194 -11.65 2.83 0.02
C ALA A 194 -10.36 2.05 0.26
N LEU A 195 -9.26 2.76 0.52
CA LEU A 195 -8.08 2.11 1.10
C LEU A 195 -8.40 1.69 2.53
N ASP A 196 -8.14 0.43 2.84
CA ASP A 196 -8.26 -0.09 4.19
C ASP A 196 -7.34 0.67 5.17
N PRO A 197 -7.85 1.18 6.29
CA PRO A 197 -7.05 1.90 7.27
C PRO A 197 -5.89 1.09 7.84
N ARG A 198 -6.02 -0.24 7.98
CA ARG A 198 -4.93 -1.09 8.52
C ARG A 198 -3.77 -1.17 7.55
N ALA A 199 -4.03 -1.29 6.25
CA ALA A 199 -2.99 -1.24 5.22
C ALA A 199 -2.23 0.11 5.25
N ILE A 200 -2.94 1.22 5.49
CA ILE A 200 -2.33 2.55 5.64
C ILE A 200 -1.45 2.62 6.90
N GLU A 201 -1.95 2.13 8.04
CA GLU A 201 -1.20 2.05 9.30
C GLU A 201 0.08 1.21 9.14
N MET A 202 -0.01 0.05 8.48
CA MET A 202 1.14 -0.81 8.20
C MET A 202 2.18 -0.12 7.32
N LEU A 203 1.74 0.57 6.26
CA LEU A 203 2.63 1.36 5.41
C LEU A 203 3.31 2.47 6.22
N ALA A 204 2.56 3.21 7.03
CA ALA A 204 3.13 4.26 7.89
C ALA A 204 4.18 3.69 8.84
N ALA A 205 3.90 2.57 9.50
CA ALA A 205 4.82 1.92 10.43
C ALA A 205 6.11 1.49 9.75
N LEU A 206 6.00 0.91 8.55
CA LEU A 206 7.15 0.52 7.75
C LEU A 206 8.00 1.75 7.39
N LEU A 207 7.39 2.83 6.91
CA LEU A 207 8.10 4.05 6.54
C LEU A 207 8.81 4.72 7.72
N VAL A 208 8.17 4.73 8.90
CA VAL A 208 8.76 5.26 10.14
C VAL A 208 9.92 4.40 10.63
N SER A 209 9.78 3.07 10.60
CA SER A 209 10.86 2.14 11.04
C SER A 209 12.14 2.33 10.22
N GLN A 210 12.00 2.59 8.91
CA GLN A 210 13.13 2.82 8.05
C GLN A 210 13.73 4.24 8.21
N ASN A 211 12.96 5.24 8.67
CA ASN A 211 13.49 6.57 9.00
C ASN A 211 14.49 6.52 10.18
N GLY A 212 14.25 5.65 11.16
CA GLY A 212 15.16 5.45 12.30
C GLY A 212 16.56 4.93 11.93
N GLY A 213 16.71 4.28 10.77
CA GLY A 213 17.99 3.73 10.30
C GLY A 213 18.96 4.76 9.68
N THR A 214 18.53 6.02 9.48
CA THR A 214 19.37 7.08 8.87
C THR A 214 19.82 8.14 9.89
N THR A 215 19.73 7.87 11.20
CA THR A 215 20.57 8.61 12.15
C THR A 215 21.95 7.98 12.15
N ALA A 216 22.81 8.53 11.29
CA ALA A 216 24.25 8.34 11.41
C ALA A 216 24.64 8.60 12.86
N VAL A 217 25.05 7.54 13.56
CA VAL A 217 25.84 7.65 14.78
C VAL A 217 27.04 8.49 14.39
N THR A 218 26.97 9.77 14.72
CA THR A 218 28.07 10.71 14.64
C THR A 218 29.04 10.26 15.73
N ALA A 219 29.95 9.36 15.35
CA ALA A 219 31.15 9.12 16.13
C ALA A 219 31.85 10.47 16.31
N PRO A 220 32.18 10.91 17.54
CA PRO A 220 32.86 12.17 17.74
C PRO A 220 34.24 12.05 17.13
N ALA A 221 34.46 12.77 16.02
CA ALA A 221 35.74 12.89 15.38
C ALA A 221 36.65 13.77 16.26
N GLY A 222 37.83 13.22 16.59
CA GLY A 222 39.04 14.04 16.65
C GLY A 222 39.74 14.11 17.99
N ARG A 223 40.69 13.20 18.21
CA ARG A 223 42.04 13.62 18.62
C ARG A 223 43.09 12.76 17.93
N LYS A 224 43.56 13.24 16.78
CA LYS A 224 44.85 12.84 16.22
C LYS A 224 45.94 13.26 17.22
N ARG A 225 46.71 12.30 17.71
CA ARG A 225 48.12 12.54 18.05
C ARG A 225 48.97 11.48 17.37
N SER A 226 49.95 12.03 16.66
CA SER A 226 50.94 11.45 15.79
C SER A 226 51.92 10.50 16.50
N SER A 227 52.23 9.40 15.82
CA SER A 227 53.52 8.70 15.70
C SER A 227 54.67 9.06 16.65
N ALA A 228 55.24 8.05 17.32
CA ALA A 228 56.66 7.67 17.19
C ALA A 228 57.04 6.59 18.22
N ALA A 229 57.58 5.46 17.76
CA ALA A 229 58.66 4.73 18.42
C ALA A 229 59.89 4.90 17.51
N PRO A 230 61.13 5.05 18.01
CA PRO A 230 61.83 3.89 18.55
C PRO A 230 62.86 4.15 19.68
N SER A 231 63.32 3.03 20.25
CA SER A 231 64.66 2.67 20.75
C SER A 231 65.43 3.54 21.76
N GLU A 232 65.81 2.84 22.83
CA GLU A 232 67.16 2.75 23.42
C GLU A 232 67.86 3.99 24.02
N GLY A 233 68.38 3.76 25.24
CA GLY A 233 69.68 4.29 25.64
C GLY A 233 69.67 5.45 26.63
N ARG A 234 69.53 5.17 27.93
CA ARG A 234 70.25 5.92 28.98
C ARG A 234 70.20 5.27 30.38
N THR A 235 71.22 4.49 30.71
CA THR A 235 71.87 4.54 32.04
C THR A 235 72.73 5.83 32.12
N PRO A 236 73.14 6.36 33.29
CA PRO A 236 73.46 5.63 34.53
C PRO A 236 72.95 6.27 35.83
N ARG A 237 72.81 5.44 36.88
CA ARG A 237 72.88 5.93 38.26
C ARG A 237 73.89 5.09 39.03
N ARG A 238 75.05 5.71 39.28
CA ARG A 238 76.10 5.27 40.20
C ARG A 238 75.60 5.32 41.65
N MET A 239 75.90 4.29 42.42
CA MET A 239 76.49 4.31 43.78
C MET A 239 76.77 2.84 44.17
N ARG A 240 78.03 2.38 44.14
CA ARG A 240 78.98 2.25 45.28
C ARG A 240 78.40 1.41 46.42
N SER A 241 78.87 0.18 46.61
CA SER A 241 79.85 -0.28 47.63
C SER A 241 79.26 -1.56 48.27
N HIS A 242 79.90 -2.61 48.76
CA HIS A 242 81.25 -2.99 49.19
C HIS A 242 81.31 -4.54 49.18
N GLY A 243 82.52 -5.12 49.16
CA GLY A 243 82.77 -6.52 49.54
C GLY A 243 83.54 -7.29 48.50
#